data_AF-A0A4P6HG83-F1
#
_entry.id   AF-A0A4P6HG83-F1
#
_cell.length_a   1.000
_cell.length_b   1.000
_cell.length_c   1.000
_cell.angle_alpha   90.00
_cell.angle_beta   90.00
_cell.angle_gamma   90.00
#
_symmetry.space_group_name_H-M   'P 1'
#
loop_
_entity.id
_entity.type
_entity.pdbx_description
1 polymer ?
#
loop_
_entity_poly.entity_id
_entity_poly.type
_entity_poly.pdbx_seq_one_letter_code
_entity_poly.pdbx_strand_id
1 'polypeptide(L)'
;MSEAGSSVAPAMAASAQSLRDTAKWMVGGVAATAVGVFAGSSLTSLGSLDPWSDRDRLVLAIAALAVGFIGLAAIFEKAIRVLTVETMTFRQVAAPAVAGSERAALQARLIETYAALLPQGTTTLEGYIQRVEQAKTANPKQAADNDVLAKVKENVDILTAAGGFIWVYNRFSALVSALKWAVPTMIAGFGLFAWAANPPDAKPSPPAFSLTIQGSTK
;
A
#
# COMPACT_ATOMS: atom_id res chain seq x y z
N MET A 1 -36.10 13.95 -8.29
CA MET A 1 -34.92 13.10 -8.52
C MET A 1 -33.72 13.44 -7.61
N SER A 2 -33.88 14.30 -6.59
CA SER A 2 -32.78 14.75 -5.73
C SER A 2 -32.38 13.80 -4.59
N GLU A 3 -33.08 12.68 -4.38
CA GLU A 3 -32.70 11.71 -3.33
C GLU A 3 -31.44 10.90 -3.67
N ALA A 4 -31.16 10.68 -4.96
CA ALA A 4 -30.06 9.82 -5.41
C ALA A 4 -28.66 10.39 -5.10
N GLY A 5 -28.49 11.71 -5.00
CA GLY A 5 -27.20 12.34 -4.69
C GLY A 5 -26.78 12.17 -3.23
N SER A 6 -27.75 12.05 -2.31
CA SER A 6 -27.49 11.99 -0.86
C SER A 6 -26.80 10.71 -0.41
N SER A 7 -26.94 9.60 -1.14
CA SER A 7 -26.41 8.29 -0.74
C SER A 7 -24.99 8.02 -1.25
N VAL A 8 -24.50 8.80 -2.24
CA VAL A 8 -23.21 8.55 -2.89
C VAL A 8 -22.03 8.92 -2.00
N ALA A 9 -22.04 10.12 -1.41
CA ALA A 9 -20.98 10.58 -0.52
C ALA A 9 -20.74 9.66 0.69
N PRO A 10 -21.77 9.25 1.46
CA PRO A 10 -21.58 8.31 2.57
C PRO A 10 -21.11 6.92 2.09
N ALA A 11 -21.58 6.44 0.92
CA ALA A 11 -21.11 5.18 0.36
C ALA A 11 -19.62 5.21 -0.04
N MET A 12 -19.14 6.32 -0.60
CA MET A 12 -17.72 6.52 -0.91
C MET A 12 -16.84 6.59 0.34
N ALA A 13 -17.31 7.30 1.38
CA ALA A 13 -16.62 7.36 2.66
C ALA A 13 -16.54 5.97 3.32
N ALA A 14 -17.64 5.21 3.33
CA ALA A 14 -17.66 3.84 3.82
C ALA A 14 -16.72 2.93 3.03
N SER A 15 -16.69 3.06 1.70
CA SER A 15 -15.77 2.30 0.84
C SER A 15 -14.30 2.61 1.13
N ALA A 16 -13.96 3.89 1.32
CA ALA A 16 -12.61 4.29 1.70
C ALA A 16 -12.21 3.70 3.07
N GLN A 17 -13.14 3.63 4.02
CA GLN A 17 -12.91 3.00 5.31
C GLN A 17 -12.67 1.49 5.18
N SER A 18 -13.49 0.78 4.40
CA SER A 18 -13.31 -0.65 4.13
C SER A 18 -11.94 -0.97 3.51
N LEU A 19 -11.42 -0.09 2.64
CA LEU A 19 -10.07 -0.24 2.07
C LEU A 19 -8.97 -0.13 3.15
N ARG A 20 -9.10 0.83 4.09
CA ARG A 20 -8.14 0.97 5.19
C ARG A 20 -8.17 -0.23 6.13
N ASP A 21 -9.37 -0.71 6.47
CA ASP A 21 -9.53 -1.88 7.34
C ASP A 21 -8.94 -3.13 6.68
N THR A 22 -9.19 -3.31 5.38
CA THR A 22 -8.57 -4.38 4.59
C THR A 22 -7.04 -4.27 4.62
N ALA A 23 -6.49 -3.07 4.39
CA ALA A 23 -5.04 -2.85 4.45
C ALA A 23 -4.47 -3.21 5.83
N LYS A 24 -5.14 -2.83 6.92
CA LYS A 24 -4.73 -3.18 8.29
C LYS A 24 -4.67 -4.69 8.49
N TRP A 25 -5.69 -5.43 8.06
CA TRP A 25 -5.72 -6.88 8.18
C TRP A 25 -4.64 -7.56 7.34
N MET A 26 -4.45 -7.13 6.09
CA MET A 26 -3.40 -7.67 5.22
C MET A 26 -2.01 -7.47 5.82
N VAL A 27 -1.73 -6.25 6.29
CA VAL A 27 -0.43 -5.87 6.85
C VAL A 27 -0.20 -6.57 8.19
N GLY A 28 -1.23 -6.69 9.02
CA GLY A 28 -1.20 -7.49 10.26
C GLY A 28 -0.88 -8.96 10.00
N GLY A 29 -1.49 -9.56 8.97
CA GLY A 29 -1.20 -10.95 8.58
C GLY A 29 0.24 -11.16 8.09
N VAL A 30 0.77 -10.23 7.29
CA VAL A 30 2.18 -10.25 6.85
C VAL A 30 3.12 -10.10 8.05
N ALA A 31 2.85 -9.15 8.95
CA ALA A 31 3.66 -8.94 10.14
C ALA A 31 3.65 -10.16 11.06
N ALA A 32 2.48 -10.75 11.31
CA ALA A 32 2.34 -11.96 12.12
C ALA A 32 3.13 -13.14 11.52
N THR A 33 3.05 -13.33 10.21
CA THR A 33 3.83 -14.36 9.50
C THR A 33 5.32 -14.12 9.65
N ALA A 34 5.79 -12.88 9.45
CA ALA A 34 7.20 -12.54 9.60
C ALA A 34 7.69 -12.82 11.04
N VAL A 35 6.94 -12.38 12.05
CA VAL A 35 7.26 -12.66 13.46
C VAL A 35 7.29 -14.16 13.75
N GLY A 36 6.33 -14.93 13.22
CA GLY A 36 6.30 -16.38 13.38
C GLY A 36 7.51 -17.07 12.76
N VAL A 37 7.91 -16.66 11.55
CA VAL A 37 9.14 -17.14 10.89
C VAL A 37 10.36 -16.78 11.73
N PHE A 38 10.44 -15.58 12.28
CA PHE A 38 11.57 -15.15 13.12
C PHE A 38 11.64 -15.87 14.47
N ALA A 39 10.50 -16.07 15.11
CA ALA A 39 10.43 -16.80 16.37
C ALA A 39 10.81 -18.29 16.19
N GLY A 40 10.46 -18.88 15.04
CA GLY A 40 10.81 -20.26 14.70
C GLY A 40 12.22 -20.42 14.11
N SER A 41 12.72 -19.41 13.39
CA SER A 41 14.10 -19.41 12.88
C SER A 41 15.02 -19.26 14.07
N SER A 42 15.77 -20.30 14.41
CA SER A 42 16.69 -20.28 15.54
C SER A 42 17.78 -19.24 15.28
N LEU A 43 17.56 -17.98 15.69
CA LEU A 43 18.61 -16.94 15.76
C LEU A 43 19.86 -17.47 16.50
N THR A 44 19.68 -18.49 17.34
CA THR A 44 20.73 -19.27 17.98
C THR A 44 21.72 -19.92 17.00
N SER A 45 21.31 -20.37 15.81
CA SER A 45 22.21 -21.04 14.86
C SER A 45 23.12 -20.06 14.10
N LEU A 46 22.71 -18.79 13.96
CA LEU A 46 23.61 -17.74 13.49
C LEU A 46 24.86 -17.63 14.40
N GLY A 47 24.69 -17.82 15.71
CA GLY A 47 25.79 -17.78 16.68
C GLY A 47 26.73 -18.97 16.60
N SER A 48 26.34 -20.06 15.93
CA SER A 48 27.21 -21.23 15.70
C SER A 48 28.09 -21.13 14.44
N LEU A 49 27.86 -20.14 13.58
CA LEU A 49 28.72 -19.91 12.42
C LEU A 49 30.03 -19.27 12.89
N ASP A 50 31.15 -19.96 12.70
CA ASP A 50 32.46 -19.36 12.96
C ASP A 50 32.76 -18.30 11.88
N PRO A 51 32.98 -17.02 12.26
CA PRO A 51 33.22 -15.93 11.32
C PRO A 51 34.43 -16.17 10.40
N TRP A 52 35.38 -17.02 10.81
CA TRP A 52 36.61 -17.27 10.08
C TRP A 52 36.48 -18.45 9.12
N SER A 53 35.86 -19.57 9.54
CA SER A 53 35.68 -20.74 8.67
C SER A 53 34.49 -20.61 7.72
N ASP A 54 33.41 -19.96 8.14
CA ASP A 54 32.13 -19.89 7.41
C ASP A 54 31.81 -18.49 6.89
N ARG A 55 32.85 -17.67 6.63
CA ARG A 55 32.71 -16.27 6.26
C ARG A 55 31.70 -16.02 5.14
N ASP A 56 31.79 -16.76 4.05
CA ASP A 56 30.92 -16.57 2.87
C ASP A 56 29.46 -16.87 3.20
N ARG A 57 29.22 -17.89 4.03
CA ARG A 57 27.88 -18.28 4.48
C ARG A 57 27.30 -17.26 5.44
N LEU A 58 28.11 -16.74 6.36
CA LEU A 58 27.70 -15.67 7.27
C LEU A 58 27.32 -14.41 6.50
N VAL A 59 28.13 -14.00 5.52
CA VAL A 59 27.82 -12.85 4.64
C VAL A 59 26.54 -13.10 3.85
N LEU A 60 26.38 -14.29 3.29
CA LEU A 60 25.16 -14.68 2.57
C LEU A 60 23.91 -14.62 3.46
N ALA A 61 24.00 -15.15 4.69
CA ALA A 61 22.92 -15.14 5.66
C ALA A 61 22.52 -13.69 6.01
N ILE A 62 23.49 -12.83 6.32
CA ILE A 62 23.25 -11.42 6.64
C ILE A 62 22.62 -10.68 5.44
N ALA A 63 23.16 -10.89 4.24
CA ALA A 63 22.64 -10.26 3.03
C ALA A 63 21.20 -10.72 2.72
N ALA A 64 20.93 -12.01 2.81
CA ALA A 64 19.60 -12.58 2.59
C ALA A 64 18.58 -12.05 3.63
N LEU A 65 19.00 -11.95 4.89
CA LEU A 65 18.21 -11.37 5.97
C LEU A 65 17.87 -9.89 5.68
N ALA A 66 18.87 -9.10 5.27
CA ALA A 66 18.68 -7.71 4.90
C ALA A 66 17.70 -7.55 3.73
N VAL A 67 17.81 -8.38 2.69
CA VAL A 67 16.86 -8.41 1.56
C VAL A 67 15.44 -8.71 2.05
N GLY A 68 15.28 -9.67 2.96
CA GLY A 68 13.99 -10.00 3.56
C GLY A 68 13.36 -8.80 4.28
N PHE A 69 14.16 -8.09 5.09
CA PHE A 69 13.70 -6.88 5.79
C PHE A 69 13.42 -5.70 4.86
N ILE A 70 14.17 -5.53 3.77
CA ILE A 70 13.88 -4.50 2.76
C ILE A 70 12.50 -4.76 2.14
N GLY A 71 12.18 -6.02 1.82
CA GLY A 71 10.85 -6.41 1.37
C GLY A 71 9.76 -6.04 2.37
N LEU A 72 9.94 -6.39 3.65
CA LEU A 72 9.00 -6.06 4.72
C LEU A 72 8.84 -4.54 4.90
N ALA A 73 9.93 -3.79 4.88
CA ALA A 73 9.93 -2.33 5.02
C ALA A 73 9.16 -1.66 3.87
N ALA A 74 9.32 -2.13 2.63
CA ALA A 74 8.58 -1.62 1.49
C ALA A 74 7.06 -1.80 1.65
N ILE A 75 6.61 -2.94 2.20
CA ILE A 75 5.20 -3.18 2.51
C ILE A 75 4.70 -2.20 3.57
N PHE A 76 5.44 -2.05 4.68
CA PHE A 76 5.05 -1.14 5.76
C PHE A 76 5.04 0.33 5.33
N GLU A 77 5.99 0.77 4.50
CA GLU A 77 6.00 2.13 3.97
C GLU A 77 4.68 2.44 3.21
N LYS A 78 4.22 1.53 2.35
CA LYS A 78 2.96 1.71 1.62
C LYS A 78 1.74 1.55 2.51
N ALA A 79 1.78 0.63 3.47
CA ALA A 79 0.72 0.43 4.45
C ALA A 79 0.47 1.69 5.28
N ILE A 80 1.54 2.29 5.82
CA ILE A 80 1.47 3.52 6.60
C ILE A 80 0.81 4.62 5.76
N ARG A 81 1.19 4.78 4.49
CA ARG A 81 0.55 5.79 3.61
C ARG A 81 -0.97 5.60 3.45
N VAL A 82 -1.47 4.36 3.46
CA VAL A 82 -2.92 4.06 3.40
C VAL A 82 -3.59 4.35 4.74
N LEU A 83 -2.94 3.98 5.85
CA LEU A 83 -3.50 4.11 7.19
C LEU A 83 -3.45 5.55 7.73
N THR A 84 -2.45 6.34 7.36
CA THR A 84 -2.28 7.74 7.79
C THR A 84 -2.98 8.75 6.88
N VAL A 85 -3.93 8.31 6.03
CA VAL A 85 -4.67 9.26 5.18
C VAL A 85 -5.57 10.11 6.06
N GLU A 86 -5.11 11.32 6.35
CA GLU A 86 -5.92 12.42 6.85
C GLU A 86 -7.05 12.73 5.88
N THR A 87 -8.22 13.10 6.41
CA THR A 87 -9.37 13.51 5.61
C THR A 87 -8.98 14.72 4.76
N MET A 88 -8.87 14.54 3.44
CA MET A 88 -8.59 15.63 2.51
C MET A 88 -9.85 16.49 2.33
N THR A 89 -9.70 17.79 2.57
CA THR A 89 -10.73 18.77 2.21
C THR A 89 -10.68 19.03 0.70
N PHE A 90 -11.81 19.42 0.11
CA PHE A 90 -11.86 19.80 -1.30
C PHE A 90 -10.83 20.88 -1.66
N ARG A 91 -10.60 21.85 -0.76
CA ARG A 91 -9.60 22.91 -0.96
C ARG A 91 -8.17 22.37 -1.06
N GLN A 92 -7.83 21.35 -0.28
CA GLN A 92 -6.52 20.69 -0.38
C GLN A 92 -6.38 19.88 -1.68
N VAL A 93 -7.48 19.26 -2.14
CA VAL A 93 -7.51 18.53 -3.41
C VAL A 93 -7.36 19.48 -4.59
N ALA A 94 -8.00 20.65 -4.54
CA ALA A 94 -7.98 21.65 -5.61
C ALA A 94 -6.76 22.60 -5.57
N ALA A 95 -5.97 22.58 -4.50
CA ALA A 95 -4.76 23.38 -4.41
C ALA A 95 -3.78 23.03 -5.55
N PRO A 96 -3.01 23.99 -6.07
CA PRO A 96 -2.03 23.74 -7.14
C PRO A 96 -1.14 22.53 -6.83
N ALA A 97 -1.09 21.59 -7.76
CA ALA A 97 -0.31 20.37 -7.64
C ALA A 97 0.92 20.45 -8.54
N VAL A 98 2.08 20.03 -8.02
CA VAL A 98 3.29 19.88 -8.83
C VAL A 98 3.05 18.78 -9.87
N ALA A 99 3.44 19.02 -11.12
CA ALA A 99 3.33 18.04 -12.18
C ALA A 99 4.02 16.72 -11.78
N GLY A 100 3.34 15.59 -12.05
CA GLY A 100 3.83 14.25 -11.67
C GLY A 100 3.56 13.86 -10.21
N SER A 101 3.01 14.74 -9.37
CA SER A 101 2.62 14.36 -8.00
C SER A 101 1.36 13.48 -7.96
N GLU A 102 1.20 12.69 -6.89
CA GLU A 102 -0.04 11.92 -6.62
C GLU A 102 -1.29 12.82 -6.68
N ARG A 103 -1.17 14.08 -6.25
CA ARG A 103 -2.26 15.05 -6.27
C ARG A 103 -2.62 15.49 -7.69
N ALA A 104 -1.65 15.69 -8.57
CA ALA A 104 -1.91 16.02 -9.97
C ALA A 104 -2.68 14.88 -10.67
N ALA A 105 -2.28 13.62 -10.41
CA ALA A 105 -2.99 12.46 -10.93
C ALA A 105 -4.43 12.35 -10.37
N LEU A 106 -4.62 12.64 -9.08
CA LEU A 106 -5.95 12.74 -8.46
C LEU A 106 -6.82 13.80 -9.14
N GLN A 107 -6.29 15.02 -9.31
CA GLN A 107 -7.00 16.13 -9.94
C GLN A 107 -7.42 15.80 -11.37
N ALA A 108 -6.50 15.25 -12.17
CA ALA A 108 -6.79 14.84 -13.54
C ALA A 108 -7.95 13.82 -13.58
N ARG A 109 -7.90 12.79 -12.72
CA ARG A 109 -8.93 11.76 -12.66
C ARG A 109 -10.28 12.30 -12.18
N LEU A 110 -10.28 13.23 -11.21
CA LEU A 110 -11.50 13.89 -10.75
C LEU A 110 -12.13 14.75 -11.85
N ILE A 111 -11.33 15.54 -12.56
CA ILE A 111 -11.81 16.39 -13.66
C ILE A 111 -12.37 15.50 -14.78
N GLU A 112 -11.66 14.44 -15.17
CA GLU A 112 -12.10 13.51 -16.20
C GLU A 112 -13.43 12.84 -15.82
N THR A 113 -13.55 12.34 -14.59
CA THR A 113 -14.73 11.58 -14.14
C THR A 113 -15.94 12.48 -13.87
N TYR A 114 -15.71 13.69 -13.33
CA TYR A 114 -16.75 14.59 -12.83
C TYR A 114 -16.82 15.92 -13.59
N ALA A 115 -16.34 15.98 -14.84
CA ALA A 115 -16.39 17.17 -15.68
C ALA A 115 -17.81 17.76 -15.75
N ALA A 116 -18.84 16.91 -15.81
CA ALA A 116 -20.24 17.32 -15.87
C ALA A 116 -20.74 18.03 -14.60
N LEU A 117 -20.09 17.82 -13.44
CA LEU A 117 -20.42 18.50 -12.19
C LEU A 117 -19.74 19.87 -12.05
N LEU A 118 -18.79 20.18 -12.93
CA LEU A 118 -18.12 21.47 -12.94
C LEU A 118 -19.05 22.55 -13.58
N PRO A 119 -19.13 23.76 -13.01
CA PRO A 119 -19.77 24.91 -13.61
C PRO A 119 -19.24 25.17 -15.02
N GLN A 120 -20.13 25.63 -15.89
CA GLN A 120 -19.76 25.98 -17.27
C GLN A 120 -18.60 27.00 -17.28
N GLY A 121 -17.62 26.75 -18.14
CA GLY A 121 -16.42 27.57 -18.26
C GLY A 121 -15.32 27.30 -17.23
N THR A 122 -15.51 26.33 -16.31
CA THR A 122 -14.43 25.87 -15.42
C THR A 122 -13.89 24.51 -15.87
N THR A 123 -12.62 24.47 -16.26
CA THR A 123 -11.92 23.24 -16.68
C THR A 123 -10.98 22.70 -15.61
N THR A 124 -10.80 23.45 -14.51
CA THR A 124 -9.90 23.10 -13.41
C THR A 124 -10.62 23.22 -12.07
N LEU A 125 -10.19 22.40 -11.08
CA LEU A 125 -10.71 22.48 -9.71
C LEU A 125 -10.32 23.79 -9.02
N GLU A 126 -9.19 24.38 -9.40
CA GLU A 126 -8.79 25.70 -8.92
C GLU A 126 -9.75 26.78 -9.45
N GLY A 127 -10.06 26.75 -10.75
CA GLY A 127 -11.03 27.67 -11.36
C GLY A 127 -12.43 27.52 -10.74
N TYR A 128 -12.81 26.30 -10.35
CA TYR A 128 -14.01 26.06 -9.57
C TYR A 128 -13.98 26.82 -8.23
N ILE A 129 -12.92 26.69 -7.43
CA ILE A 129 -12.80 27.41 -6.16
C ILE A 129 -12.84 28.92 -6.36
N GLN A 130 -12.07 29.43 -7.34
CA GLN A 130 -12.04 30.86 -7.63
C GLN A 130 -13.43 31.39 -7.98
N ARG A 131 -14.21 30.65 -8.78
CA ARG A 131 -15.59 31.02 -9.14
C ARG A 131 -16.53 31.01 -7.93
N VAL A 132 -16.37 30.04 -7.02
CA VAL A 132 -17.13 29.98 -5.77
C VAL A 132 -16.83 31.17 -4.87
N GLU A 133 -15.55 31.52 -4.70
CA GLU A 133 -15.14 32.66 -3.87
C GLU A 133 -15.58 33.99 -4.48
N GLN A 134 -15.54 34.12 -5.81
CA GLN A 134 -16.09 35.27 -6.54
C GLN A 134 -17.60 35.41 -6.29
N ALA A 135 -18.38 34.32 -6.43
CA ALA A 135 -19.83 34.34 -6.17
C ALA A 135 -20.16 34.69 -4.71
N LYS A 136 -19.36 34.22 -3.74
CA LYS A 136 -19.51 34.61 -2.32
C LYS A 136 -19.24 36.10 -2.09
N THR A 137 -18.21 36.64 -2.74
CA THR A 137 -17.77 38.03 -2.56
C THR A 137 -18.68 39.02 -3.28
N ALA A 138 -19.24 38.64 -4.43
CA ALA A 138 -20.13 39.49 -5.24
C ALA A 138 -21.46 39.85 -4.55
N ASN A 139 -21.76 39.23 -3.40
CA ASN A 139 -23.02 39.33 -2.65
C ASN A 139 -24.18 38.67 -3.45
N PRO A 140 -25.02 37.79 -2.87
CA PRO A 140 -26.03 36.97 -3.56
C PRO A 140 -27.23 37.73 -4.18
N LYS A 141 -26.99 38.93 -4.71
CA LYS A 141 -27.99 39.80 -5.34
C LYS A 141 -28.31 39.36 -6.77
N GLN A 142 -27.42 38.63 -7.43
CA GLN A 142 -27.67 38.10 -8.76
C GLN A 142 -28.19 36.66 -8.67
N ALA A 143 -29.27 36.37 -9.41
CA ALA A 143 -29.85 35.01 -9.47
C ALA A 143 -28.85 33.96 -9.96
N ALA A 144 -27.92 34.35 -10.84
CA ALA A 144 -26.86 33.48 -11.34
C ALA A 144 -25.88 33.03 -10.24
N ASP A 145 -25.51 33.93 -9.32
CA ASP A 145 -24.60 33.59 -8.21
C ASP A 145 -25.27 32.64 -7.22
N ASN A 146 -26.57 32.81 -6.97
CA ASN A 146 -27.34 31.91 -6.12
C ASN A 146 -27.45 30.49 -6.71
N ASP A 147 -27.64 30.37 -8.02
CA ASP A 147 -27.64 29.06 -8.71
C ASP A 147 -26.26 28.37 -8.61
N VAL A 148 -25.17 29.13 -8.78
CA VAL A 148 -23.81 28.60 -8.59
C VAL A 148 -23.62 28.11 -7.16
N LEU A 149 -23.97 28.91 -6.15
CA LEU A 149 -23.79 28.52 -4.74
C LEU A 149 -24.66 27.31 -4.35
N ALA A 150 -25.88 27.21 -4.88
CA ALA A 150 -26.75 26.04 -4.67
C ALA A 150 -26.15 24.77 -5.27
N LYS A 151 -25.71 24.81 -6.54
CA LYS A 151 -25.03 23.69 -7.21
C LYS A 151 -23.72 23.31 -6.53
N VAL A 152 -22.98 24.30 -6.03
CA VAL A 152 -21.73 24.06 -5.32
C VAL A 152 -21.98 23.31 -4.03
N LYS A 153 -23.02 23.68 -3.27
CA LYS A 153 -23.39 22.96 -2.05
C LYS A 153 -23.70 21.48 -2.32
N GLU A 154 -24.38 21.17 -3.43
CA GLU A 154 -24.69 19.79 -3.82
C GLU A 154 -23.45 19.03 -4.33
N ASN A 155 -22.66 19.66 -5.20
CA ASN A 155 -21.55 18.99 -5.89
C ASN A 155 -20.28 18.88 -5.03
N VAL A 156 -20.05 19.82 -4.09
CA VAL A 156 -18.82 19.83 -3.28
C VAL A 156 -18.73 18.61 -2.38
N ASP A 157 -19.86 18.13 -1.85
CA ASP A 157 -19.88 16.94 -1.00
C ASP A 157 -19.52 15.69 -1.81
N ILE A 158 -20.06 15.57 -3.02
CA ILE A 158 -19.74 14.48 -3.96
C ILE A 158 -18.26 14.54 -4.36
N LEU A 159 -17.76 15.72 -4.77
CA LEU A 159 -16.37 15.89 -5.20
C LEU A 159 -15.38 15.65 -4.05
N THR A 160 -15.73 16.07 -2.82
CA THR A 160 -14.91 15.81 -1.63
C THR A 160 -14.85 14.31 -1.33
N ALA A 161 -16.00 13.64 -1.30
CA ALA A 161 -16.08 12.21 -1.05
C ALA A 161 -15.36 11.40 -2.13
N ALA A 162 -15.55 11.75 -3.40
CA ALA A 162 -14.88 11.12 -4.54
C ALA A 162 -13.36 11.34 -4.47
N GLY A 163 -12.92 12.55 -4.16
CA GLY A 163 -11.50 12.87 -4.02
C GLY A 163 -10.83 12.07 -2.91
N GLY A 164 -11.49 11.99 -1.74
CA GLY A 164 -11.03 11.16 -0.63
C GLY A 164 -10.97 9.68 -0.97
N PHE A 165 -12.00 9.16 -1.64
CA PHE A 165 -12.03 7.76 -2.07
C PHE A 165 -10.93 7.43 -3.09
N ILE A 166 -10.81 8.21 -4.17
CA ILE A 166 -9.79 7.98 -5.21
C ILE A 166 -8.38 8.04 -4.61
N TRP A 167 -8.13 8.97 -3.68
CA TRP A 167 -6.85 9.09 -2.99
C TRP A 167 -6.49 7.83 -2.20
N VAL A 168 -7.43 7.33 -1.37
CA VAL A 168 -7.24 6.08 -0.61
C VAL A 168 -7.09 4.89 -1.55
N TYR A 169 -7.92 4.81 -2.60
CA TYR A 169 -7.87 3.74 -3.59
C TYR A 169 -6.51 3.66 -4.31
N ASN A 170 -5.97 4.80 -4.77
CA ASN A 170 -4.67 4.83 -5.45
C ASN A 170 -3.54 4.35 -4.51
N ARG A 171 -3.56 4.76 -3.24
CA ARG A 171 -2.58 4.29 -2.24
C ARG A 171 -2.74 2.82 -1.91
N PHE A 172 -3.99 2.34 -1.79
CA PHE A 172 -4.28 0.93 -1.58
C PHE A 172 -3.81 0.08 -2.77
N SER A 173 -4.03 0.54 -3.99
CA SER A 173 -3.53 -0.12 -5.21
C SER A 173 -2.00 -0.19 -5.21
N ALA A 174 -1.31 0.88 -4.80
CA ALA A 174 0.14 0.88 -4.64
C ALA A 174 0.61 -0.13 -3.57
N LEU A 175 -0.11 -0.27 -2.45
CA LEU A 175 0.14 -1.30 -1.43
C LEU A 175 -0.04 -2.71 -2.00
N VAL A 176 -1.12 -2.97 -2.74
CA VAL A 176 -1.36 -4.27 -3.39
C VAL A 176 -0.26 -4.59 -4.40
N SER A 177 0.17 -3.60 -5.19
CA SER A 177 1.30 -3.74 -6.10
C SER A 177 2.61 -4.05 -5.37
N ALA A 178 2.88 -3.35 -4.27
CA ALA A 178 4.05 -3.63 -3.43
C ALA A 178 4.00 -5.05 -2.86
N LEU A 179 2.86 -5.52 -2.35
CA LEU A 179 2.70 -6.87 -1.83
C LEU A 179 3.04 -7.95 -2.88
N LYS A 180 2.62 -7.77 -4.14
CA LYS A 180 2.90 -8.73 -5.22
C LYS A 180 4.40 -9.00 -5.42
N TRP A 181 5.25 -7.99 -5.19
CA TRP A 181 6.70 -8.10 -5.42
C TRP A 181 7.48 -8.27 -4.12
N ALA A 182 7.09 -7.56 -3.08
CA ALA A 182 7.78 -7.56 -1.80
C ALA A 182 7.57 -8.85 -1.02
N VAL A 183 6.39 -9.50 -1.10
CA VAL A 183 6.16 -10.78 -0.41
C VAL A 183 7.06 -11.90 -0.97
N PRO A 184 7.14 -12.14 -2.28
CA PRO A 184 8.09 -13.12 -2.82
C PRO A 184 9.54 -12.79 -2.48
N THR A 185 9.92 -11.51 -2.55
CA THR A 185 11.27 -11.05 -2.18
C THR A 185 11.59 -11.36 -0.72
N MET A 186 10.63 -11.09 0.17
CA MET A 186 10.72 -11.37 1.59
C MET A 186 10.86 -12.87 1.86
N ILE A 187 10.01 -13.70 1.23
CA ILE A 187 10.07 -15.16 1.37
C ILE A 187 11.41 -15.70 0.87
N ALA A 188 11.89 -15.24 -0.28
CA ALA A 188 13.18 -15.65 -0.84
C ALA A 188 14.34 -15.25 0.09
N GLY A 189 14.34 -14.01 0.58
CA GLY A 189 15.36 -13.52 1.52
C GLY A 189 15.38 -14.33 2.82
N PHE A 190 14.24 -14.51 3.48
CA PHE A 190 14.17 -15.27 4.72
C PHE A 190 14.41 -16.77 4.53
N GLY A 191 13.96 -17.35 3.41
CA GLY A 191 14.25 -18.75 3.07
C GLY A 191 15.74 -19.00 2.84
N LEU A 192 16.41 -18.11 2.09
CA LEU A 192 17.85 -18.20 1.86
C LEU A 192 18.65 -17.96 3.15
N PHE A 193 18.20 -17.03 3.98
CA PHE A 193 18.75 -16.83 5.32
C PHE A 193 18.66 -18.10 6.17
N ALA A 194 17.48 -18.72 6.25
CA ALA A 194 17.27 -19.94 7.02
C ALA A 194 18.16 -21.09 6.53
N TRP A 195 18.29 -21.26 5.20
CA TRP A 195 19.17 -22.26 4.61
C TRP A 195 20.66 -21.99 4.90
N ALA A 196 21.11 -20.73 4.77
CA ALA A 196 22.52 -20.39 5.00
C ALA A 196 22.90 -20.56 6.49
N ALA A 197 21.98 -20.18 7.38
CA ALA A 197 22.14 -20.30 8.83
C ALA A 197 22.03 -21.74 9.35
N ASN A 198 21.37 -22.64 8.61
CA ASN A 198 21.23 -24.05 8.98
C ASN A 198 21.15 -24.94 7.72
N PRO A 199 22.28 -25.20 7.04
CA PRO A 199 22.29 -26.05 5.86
C PRO A 199 21.94 -27.49 6.27
N PRO A 200 21.32 -28.26 5.37
CA PRO A 200 21.09 -29.67 5.64
C PRO A 200 22.43 -30.37 5.90
N ASP A 201 22.45 -31.26 6.89
CA ASP A 201 23.63 -32.08 7.19
C ASP A 201 24.10 -32.79 5.92
N ALA A 202 25.43 -32.86 5.75
CA ALA A 202 26.00 -33.63 4.67
C ALA A 202 25.49 -35.08 4.78
N LYS A 203 24.95 -35.62 3.68
CA LYS A 203 24.50 -37.02 3.66
C LYS A 203 25.65 -37.90 4.14
N PRO A 204 25.44 -38.78 5.13
CA PRO A 204 26.49 -39.64 5.63
C PRO A 204 27.08 -40.42 4.45
N SER A 205 28.42 -40.39 4.33
CA SER A 205 29.10 -41.16 3.28
C SER A 205 28.75 -42.64 3.48
N PRO A 206 28.34 -43.37 2.42
CA PRO A 206 28.05 -44.79 2.55
C PRO A 206 29.25 -45.50 3.16
N PRO A 207 29.05 -46.48 4.06
CA PRO A 207 30.15 -47.17 4.71
C PRO A 207 31.07 -47.77 3.64
N ALA A 208 32.37 -47.50 3.74
CA ALA A 208 33.37 -47.85 2.73
C ALA A 208 33.38 -49.35 2.37
N PHE A 209 32.87 -50.20 3.26
CA PHE A 209 32.66 -51.62 3.00
C PHE A 209 31.41 -52.10 3.74
N SER A 210 30.26 -52.20 3.05
CA SER A 210 29.24 -53.15 3.47
C SER A 210 29.71 -54.53 3.05
N LEU A 211 30.52 -55.18 3.90
CA LEU A 211 30.75 -56.61 3.77
C LEU A 211 29.41 -57.31 4.01
N THR A 212 28.64 -57.48 2.95
CA THR A 212 27.52 -58.40 2.93
C THR A 212 28.11 -59.78 3.12
N ILE A 213 28.20 -60.24 4.36
CA ILE A 213 28.50 -61.64 4.67
C ILE A 213 27.29 -62.42 4.18
N GLN A 214 27.35 -62.88 2.93
CA GLN A 214 26.42 -63.85 2.38
C GLN A 214 26.67 -65.18 3.11
N GLY A 215 26.05 -65.31 4.28
CA GLY A 215 25.99 -66.58 4.99
C GLY A 215 25.19 -67.58 4.15
N SER A 216 25.89 -68.42 3.40
CA SER A 216 25.33 -69.61 2.79
C SER A 216 25.06 -70.62 3.90
N THR A 217 23.86 -70.58 4.48
CA THR A 217 23.35 -71.71 5.28
C THR A 217 22.96 -72.81 4.32
N LYS A 218 23.76 -73.87 4.29
CA LYS A 218 23.39 -75.18 3.72
C LYS A 218 22.41 -75.90 4.64
#